data_AF-A0AAV1HY72-F1
#
_entry.id   AF-A0AAV1HY72-F1
#
_cell.length_a   1.000
_cell.length_b   1.000
_cell.length_c   1.000
_cell.angle_alpha   90.00
_cell.angle_beta   90.00
_cell.angle_gamma   90.00
#
_symmetry.space_group_name_H-M   'P 1'
#
loop_
_entity.id
_entity.type
_entity.pdbx_description
1 polymer ?
#
loop_
_entity_poly.entity_id
_entity_poly.type
_entity_poly.pdbx_seq_one_letter_code
_entity_poly.pdbx_strand_id
1 'polypeptide(L)'
;MSRVLVKDEADLSKLQGSLHTARRQCLQSLASRNSGKAEPTIERLLHKSTAEIAEVLHICVKAAKADSGDLQGGSAAEFERAEEELSALDTELQGLRQNVMVAARRVAQLRSLVPDALSSHFSARLQACRPPPCAAEPDGAAAEQADGAIRPDVLSPAPAQLQSKLASITVQMPMLRAELQEKLERLQRIVEVIDREAQAAAAGEPGTVERAARGMGTPGPQDRRSPRLAEAVSAGKIATRRRAMAGLRPVPYAVPAKS
;
A
#
# COMPACT_ATOMS: atom_id res chain seq x y z
N MET A 1 -15.93 -6.94 43.96
CA MET A 1 -14.77 -6.54 43.13
C MET A 1 -13.77 -5.84 44.03
N SER A 2 -12.65 -6.48 44.32
CA SER A 2 -11.56 -5.91 45.12
C SER A 2 -10.84 -4.82 44.31
N ARG A 3 -10.86 -3.57 44.80
CA ARG A 3 -10.08 -2.47 44.23
C ARG A 3 -8.63 -2.62 44.67
N VAL A 4 -7.71 -2.75 43.72
CA VAL A 4 -6.26 -2.75 43.99
C VAL A 4 -5.76 -1.32 43.81
N LEU A 5 -5.26 -0.71 44.88
CA LEU A 5 -4.62 0.59 44.83
C LEU A 5 -3.17 0.40 44.40
N VAL A 6 -2.83 0.83 43.18
CA VAL A 6 -1.46 0.86 42.68
C VAL A 6 -0.91 2.25 42.96
N LYS A 7 -0.07 2.37 43.99
CA LYS A 7 0.49 3.67 44.41
C LYS A 7 1.87 3.91 43.81
N ASP A 8 2.67 2.85 43.73
CA ASP A 8 4.09 2.96 43.40
C ASP A 8 4.46 2.20 42.12
N GLU A 9 5.56 2.62 41.51
CA GLU A 9 6.14 1.96 40.33
C GLU A 9 6.64 0.53 40.64
N ALA A 10 6.96 0.28 41.91
CA ALA A 10 7.24 -1.04 42.44
C ALA A 10 6.00 -1.96 42.37
N ASP A 11 4.81 -1.44 42.64
CA ASP A 11 3.58 -2.23 42.56
C ASP A 11 3.17 -2.49 41.11
N LEU A 12 3.40 -1.52 40.22
CA LEU A 12 3.23 -1.73 38.77
C LEU A 12 4.18 -2.82 38.25
N SER A 13 5.45 -2.83 38.67
CA SER A 13 6.41 -3.89 38.33
C SER A 13 5.97 -5.27 38.82
N LYS A 14 5.43 -5.36 40.05
CA LYS A 14 4.85 -6.61 40.58
C LYS A 14 3.65 -7.07 39.76
N LEU A 15 2.78 -6.14 39.36
CA LEU A 15 1.57 -6.43 38.60
C LEU A 15 1.93 -6.90 37.18
N GLN A 16 2.89 -6.27 36.52
CA GLN A 16 3.46 -6.73 35.25
C GLN A 16 4.12 -8.11 35.39
N GLY A 17 4.88 -8.34 36.46
CA GLY A 17 5.46 -9.66 36.77
C GLY A 17 4.38 -10.74 36.94
N SER A 18 3.30 -10.43 37.65
CA SER A 18 2.16 -11.34 37.83
C SER A 18 1.42 -11.60 36.51
N LEU A 19 1.23 -10.58 35.66
CA LEU A 19 0.62 -10.69 34.34
C LEU A 19 1.45 -11.58 33.41
N HIS A 20 2.77 -11.40 33.39
CA HIS A 20 3.67 -12.25 32.61
C HIS A 20 3.69 -13.69 33.13
N THR A 21 3.63 -13.89 34.45
CA THR A 21 3.55 -15.22 35.06
C THR A 21 2.25 -15.92 34.69
N ALA A 22 1.11 -15.22 34.81
CA ALA A 22 -0.20 -15.71 34.41
C ALA A 22 -0.25 -16.05 32.91
N ARG A 23 0.35 -15.22 32.04
CA ARG A 23 0.48 -15.52 30.61
C ARG A 23 1.26 -16.81 30.37
N ARG A 24 2.41 -16.99 31.03
CA ARG A 24 3.23 -18.21 30.89
C ARG A 24 2.46 -19.46 31.37
N GLN A 25 1.76 -19.37 32.49
CA GLN A 25 0.92 -20.47 33.00
C GLN A 25 -0.22 -20.81 32.03
N CYS A 26 -0.88 -19.80 31.46
CA CYS A 26 -1.90 -19.98 30.44
C CYS A 26 -1.34 -20.69 29.20
N LEU A 27 -0.20 -20.23 28.67
CA LEU A 27 0.48 -20.86 27.53
C LEU A 27 0.89 -22.30 27.84
N GLN A 28 1.43 -22.59 29.02
CA GLN A 28 1.76 -23.96 29.45
C GLN A 28 0.51 -24.86 29.54
N SER A 29 -0.60 -24.34 30.04
CA SER A 29 -1.88 -25.08 30.09
C SER A 29 -2.49 -25.32 28.71
N LEU A 30 -2.21 -24.45 27.74
CA LEU A 30 -2.69 -24.57 26.35
C LEU A 30 -1.80 -25.52 25.54
N ALA A 31 -0.48 -25.44 25.73
CA ALA A 31 0.50 -26.34 25.11
C ALA A 31 0.25 -27.80 25.51
N SER A 32 -0.12 -28.04 26.77
CA SER A 32 -0.49 -29.39 27.25
C SER A 32 -1.84 -29.90 26.70
N ARG A 33 -2.69 -29.03 26.15
CA ARG A 33 -4.04 -29.40 25.66
C ARG A 33 -4.18 -29.47 24.14
N ASN A 34 -3.36 -28.74 23.38
CA ASN A 34 -3.56 -28.58 21.93
C ASN A 34 -2.26 -28.86 21.15
N SER A 35 -2.16 -30.01 20.49
CA SER A 35 -0.96 -30.43 19.73
C SER A 35 -0.96 -29.98 18.26
N GLY A 36 -1.03 -28.66 18.03
CA GLY A 36 -0.54 -28.10 16.77
C GLY A 36 -1.50 -27.21 16.00
N LYS A 37 -0.90 -26.17 15.42
CA LYS A 37 -1.43 -25.13 14.50
C LYS A 37 -2.15 -23.92 15.12
N ALA A 38 -2.94 -24.06 16.19
CA ALA A 38 -3.60 -22.90 16.83
C ALA A 38 -2.69 -22.14 17.82
N GLU A 39 -1.63 -22.79 18.30
CA GLU A 39 -0.73 -22.30 19.35
C GLU A 39 -0.02 -20.96 19.03
N PRO A 40 0.58 -20.75 17.84
CA PRO A 40 1.33 -19.51 17.57
C PRO A 40 0.43 -18.29 17.39
N THR A 41 -0.83 -18.48 16.99
CA THR A 41 -1.80 -17.39 16.82
C THR A 41 -2.32 -16.94 18.18
N ILE A 42 -2.63 -17.91 19.06
CA ILE A 42 -3.06 -17.64 20.43
C ILE A 42 -1.93 -17.00 21.23
N GLU A 43 -0.69 -17.47 21.06
CA GLU A 43 0.48 -16.88 21.69
C GLU A 43 0.68 -15.42 21.27
N ARG A 44 0.61 -15.12 19.96
CA ARG A 44 0.68 -13.74 19.46
C ARG A 44 -0.41 -12.85 20.06
N LEU A 45 -1.64 -13.35 20.14
CA LEU A 45 -2.78 -12.61 20.69
C LEU A 45 -2.62 -12.35 22.20
N LEU A 46 -2.14 -13.34 22.96
CA LEU A 46 -1.82 -13.19 24.38
C LEU A 46 -0.66 -12.21 24.61
N HIS A 47 0.37 -12.26 23.77
CA HIS A 47 1.46 -11.29 23.81
C HIS A 47 0.95 -9.87 23.55
N LYS A 48 0.17 -9.67 22.49
CA LYS A 48 -0.40 -8.37 22.13
C LYS A 48 -1.29 -7.81 23.25
N SER A 49 -2.25 -8.61 23.74
CA SER A 49 -3.15 -8.17 24.83
C SER A 49 -2.40 -7.88 26.13
N THR A 50 -1.39 -8.67 26.51
CA THR A 50 -0.58 -8.35 27.70
C THR A 50 0.25 -7.07 27.54
N ALA A 51 0.73 -6.76 26.34
CA ALA A 51 1.43 -5.52 26.06
C ALA A 51 0.49 -4.31 26.14
N GLU A 52 -0.70 -4.40 25.54
CA GLU A 52 -1.74 -3.36 25.61
C GLU A 52 -2.17 -3.10 27.06
N ILE A 53 -2.39 -4.15 27.86
CA ILE A 53 -2.73 -4.01 29.28
C ILE A 53 -1.59 -3.34 30.05
N ALA A 54 -0.33 -3.72 29.80
CA ALA A 54 0.82 -3.12 30.47
C ALA A 54 0.99 -1.63 30.13
N GLU A 55 0.72 -1.24 28.89
CA GLU A 55 0.75 0.14 28.42
C GLU A 55 -0.36 0.98 29.09
N VAL A 56 -1.59 0.47 29.10
CA VAL A 56 -2.73 1.12 29.77
C VAL A 56 -2.44 1.29 31.27
N LEU A 57 -1.90 0.26 31.94
CA LEU A 57 -1.51 0.36 33.35
C LEU A 57 -0.46 1.45 33.59
N HIS A 58 0.53 1.58 32.68
CA HIS A 58 1.53 2.64 32.77
C HIS A 58 0.92 4.04 32.61
N ILE A 59 0.00 4.21 31.66
CA ILE A 59 -0.72 5.47 31.43
C ILE A 59 -1.55 5.82 32.67
N CYS A 60 -2.32 4.86 33.20
CA CYS A 60 -3.14 5.08 34.39
C CYS A 60 -2.32 5.43 35.63
N VAL A 61 -1.17 4.78 35.87
CA VAL A 61 -0.30 5.13 37.00
C VAL A 61 0.36 6.50 36.80
N LYS A 62 0.74 6.86 35.57
CA LYS A 62 1.25 8.20 35.27
C LYS A 62 0.19 9.28 35.49
N ALA A 63 -1.05 9.04 35.05
CA ALA A 63 -2.17 9.95 35.27
C ALA A 63 -2.50 10.09 36.77
N ALA A 64 -2.54 8.97 37.51
CA ALA A 64 -2.79 8.99 38.95
C ALA A 64 -1.70 9.75 39.74
N LYS A 65 -0.42 9.66 39.32
CA LYS A 65 0.67 10.46 39.88
C LYS A 65 0.56 11.95 39.54
N ALA A 66 0.02 12.29 38.37
CA ALA A 66 -0.26 13.67 38.01
C ALA A 66 -1.38 14.27 38.88
N ASP A 67 -2.45 13.48 39.12
CA ASP A 67 -3.58 13.90 39.97
C ASP A 67 -3.21 13.99 41.46
N SER A 68 -2.25 13.20 41.93
CA SER A 68 -1.82 13.23 43.34
C SER A 68 -0.97 14.44 43.73
N GLY A 69 -0.69 15.35 42.79
CA GLY A 69 -0.03 16.63 43.08
C GLY A 69 1.47 16.54 43.40
N ASP A 70 2.08 15.36 43.25
CA ASP A 70 3.51 15.13 43.52
C ASP A 70 4.43 15.49 42.34
N LEU A 71 3.87 16.07 41.27
CA LEU A 71 4.64 16.68 40.19
C LEU A 71 5.05 18.11 40.56
N GLN A 72 6.07 18.21 41.40
CA GLN A 72 6.97 19.36 41.39
C GLN A 72 7.69 19.41 40.03
N GLY A 73 7.08 20.05 39.02
CA GLY A 73 7.85 20.49 37.84
C GLY A 73 7.16 20.48 36.46
N GLY A 74 5.94 19.97 36.31
CA GLY A 74 5.19 20.18 35.06
C GLY A 74 4.55 21.56 35.08
N SER A 75 5.18 22.57 34.48
CA SER A 75 4.60 23.92 34.47
C SER A 75 3.24 23.88 33.77
N ALA A 76 2.25 24.67 34.23
CA ALA A 76 0.93 24.73 33.59
C ALA A 76 1.02 24.98 32.06
N ALA A 77 2.06 25.68 31.63
CA ALA A 77 2.36 25.92 30.22
C ALA A 77 2.75 24.66 29.41
N GLU A 78 3.24 23.60 30.03
CA GLU A 78 3.52 22.33 29.36
C GLU A 78 2.24 21.50 29.15
N PHE A 79 1.30 21.58 30.10
CA PHE A 79 -0.02 20.97 29.95
C PHE A 79 -0.85 21.67 28.87
N GLU A 80 -0.85 23.00 28.84
CA GLU A 80 -1.53 23.77 27.79
C GLU A 80 -0.96 23.46 26.39
N ARG A 81 0.37 23.36 26.25
CA ARG A 81 1.00 22.95 24.97
C ARG A 81 0.65 21.52 24.58
N ALA A 82 0.62 20.59 25.54
CA ALA A 82 0.24 19.21 25.26
C ALA A 82 -1.24 19.11 24.83
N GLU A 83 -2.12 19.90 25.43
CA GLU A 83 -3.53 19.98 25.06
C GLU A 83 -3.73 20.59 23.67
N GLU A 84 -2.98 21.65 23.32
CA GLU A 84 -2.93 22.21 21.97
C GLU A 84 -2.43 21.19 20.94
N GLU A 85 -1.35 20.46 21.23
CA GLU A 85 -0.81 19.41 20.36
C GLU A 85 -1.79 18.25 20.18
N LEU A 86 -2.44 17.80 21.26
CA LEU A 86 -3.50 16.78 21.22
C LEU A 86 -4.68 17.24 20.35
N SER A 87 -5.11 18.50 20.51
CA SER A 87 -6.20 19.07 19.71
C SER A 87 -5.82 19.14 18.22
N ALA A 88 -4.57 19.50 17.90
CA ALA A 88 -4.06 19.55 16.53
C ALA A 88 -4.04 18.14 15.92
N LEU A 89 -3.55 17.14 16.65
CA LEU A 89 -3.54 15.75 16.22
C LEU A 89 -4.95 15.20 16.00
N ASP A 90 -5.92 15.55 16.85
CA ASP A 90 -7.31 15.14 16.68
C ASP A 90 -7.93 15.74 15.41
N THR A 91 -7.64 17.00 15.09
CA THR A 91 -8.09 17.61 13.83
C THR A 91 -7.46 16.93 12.61
N GLU A 92 -6.17 16.58 12.68
CA GLU A 92 -5.48 15.85 11.62
C GLU A 92 -6.06 14.45 11.42
N LEU A 93 -6.33 13.73 12.52
CA LEU A 93 -6.97 12.41 12.48
C LEU A 93 -8.38 12.49 11.89
N GLN A 94 -9.16 13.52 12.21
CA GLN A 94 -10.48 13.74 11.60
C GLN A 94 -10.36 14.00 10.09
N GLY A 95 -9.40 14.84 9.67
CA GLY A 95 -9.12 15.10 8.25
C GLY A 95 -8.72 13.83 7.49
N LEU A 96 -7.81 13.03 8.07
CA LEU A 96 -7.38 11.75 7.52
C LEU A 96 -8.56 10.76 7.40
N ARG A 97 -9.41 10.65 8.42
CA ARG A 97 -10.61 9.79 8.38
C ARG A 97 -11.55 10.20 7.25
N GLN A 98 -11.77 11.50 7.06
CA GLN A 98 -12.60 12.01 5.99
C GLN A 98 -12.00 11.69 4.61
N ASN A 99 -10.69 11.88 4.44
CA ASN A 99 -9.98 11.56 3.20
C ASN A 99 -10.06 10.06 2.87
N VAL A 100 -9.88 9.19 3.87
CA VAL A 100 -10.02 7.73 3.70
C VAL A 100 -11.45 7.37 3.30
N MET A 101 -12.46 7.99 3.91
CA MET A 101 -13.86 7.76 3.53
C MET A 101 -14.15 8.18 2.08
N VAL A 102 -13.65 9.35 1.66
CA VAL A 102 -13.81 9.83 0.27
C VAL A 102 -13.12 8.91 -0.72
N ALA A 103 -11.88 8.50 -0.43
CA ALA A 103 -11.14 7.56 -1.26
C ALA A 103 -11.84 6.20 -1.35
N ALA A 104 -12.32 5.66 -0.23
CA ALA A 104 -13.05 4.40 -0.18
C ALA A 104 -14.34 4.45 -1.02
N ARG A 105 -15.11 5.55 -0.94
CA ARG A 105 -16.30 5.76 -1.78
C ARG A 105 -15.94 5.81 -3.26
N ARG A 106 -14.87 6.51 -3.63
CA ARG A 106 -14.40 6.58 -5.02
C ARG A 106 -13.98 5.21 -5.55
N VAL A 107 -13.27 4.41 -4.73
CA VAL A 107 -12.90 3.04 -5.10
C VAL A 107 -14.14 2.17 -5.28
N ALA A 108 -15.15 2.28 -4.41
CA ALA A 108 -16.40 1.55 -4.55
C ALA A 108 -17.14 1.92 -5.85
N GLN A 109 -17.21 3.21 -6.18
CA GLN A 109 -17.81 3.68 -7.44
C GLN A 109 -17.04 3.19 -8.68
N LEU A 110 -15.70 3.22 -8.64
CA LEU A 110 -14.89 2.69 -9.75
C LEU A 110 -15.08 1.18 -9.91
N ARG A 111 -15.18 0.43 -8.80
CA ARG A 111 -15.44 -1.01 -8.84
C ARG A 111 -16.81 -1.35 -9.43
N SER A 112 -17.82 -0.50 -9.28
CA SER A 112 -19.12 -0.71 -9.92
C SER A 112 -19.12 -0.26 -11.39
N LEU A 113 -18.51 0.87 -11.72
CA LEU A 113 -18.64 1.47 -13.06
C LEU A 113 -17.65 0.91 -14.09
N VAL A 114 -16.41 0.61 -13.68
CA VAL A 114 -15.34 0.22 -14.61
C VAL A 114 -15.61 -1.13 -15.29
N PRO A 115 -16.09 -2.19 -14.60
CA PRO A 115 -16.39 -3.46 -15.26
C PRO A 115 -17.45 -3.32 -16.36
N ASP A 116 -18.52 -2.56 -16.11
CA ASP A 116 -19.60 -2.34 -17.06
C ASP A 116 -19.11 -1.52 -18.27
N ALA A 117 -18.33 -0.46 -18.02
CA ALA A 117 -17.73 0.35 -19.09
C ALA A 117 -16.75 -0.46 -19.96
N LEU A 118 -15.93 -1.32 -19.35
CA LEU A 118 -15.02 -2.19 -20.09
C LEU A 118 -15.78 -3.26 -20.88
N SER A 119 -16.78 -3.90 -20.27
CA SER A 119 -17.57 -4.96 -20.92
C SER A 119 -18.31 -4.44 -22.16
N SER A 120 -18.97 -3.27 -22.04
CA SER A 120 -19.64 -2.60 -23.16
C SER A 120 -18.66 -2.22 -24.26
N HIS A 121 -17.52 -1.60 -23.91
CA HIS A 121 -16.49 -1.23 -24.87
C HIS A 121 -15.92 -2.44 -25.63
N PHE A 122 -15.60 -3.54 -24.94
CA PHE A 122 -15.11 -4.75 -25.59
C PHE A 122 -16.18 -5.46 -26.40
N SER A 123 -17.43 -5.51 -25.93
CA SER A 123 -18.54 -6.09 -26.68
C SER A 123 -18.76 -5.37 -28.01
N ALA A 124 -18.70 -4.04 -28.03
CA ALA A 124 -18.83 -3.24 -29.23
C ALA A 124 -17.67 -3.49 -30.21
N ARG A 125 -16.43 -3.59 -29.72
CA ARG A 125 -15.27 -3.93 -30.56
C ARG A 125 -15.36 -5.34 -31.13
N LEU A 126 -15.81 -6.31 -30.34
CA LEU A 126 -16.01 -7.69 -30.79
C LEU A 126 -17.13 -7.78 -31.84
N GLN A 127 -18.22 -7.05 -31.67
CA GLN A 127 -19.28 -6.95 -32.69
C GLN A 127 -18.79 -6.33 -33.99
N ALA A 128 -17.97 -5.27 -33.91
CA ALA A 128 -17.37 -4.63 -35.09
C ALA A 128 -16.37 -5.55 -35.82
N CYS A 129 -15.70 -6.44 -35.10
CA CYS A 129 -14.80 -7.44 -35.67
C CYS A 129 -15.52 -8.73 -36.10
N ARG A 130 -16.82 -8.88 -35.80
CA ARG A 130 -17.56 -10.07 -36.20
C ARG A 130 -17.71 -10.02 -37.73
N PRO A 131 -17.22 -11.03 -38.47
CA PRO A 131 -17.48 -11.08 -39.90
C PRO A 131 -19.00 -11.05 -40.11
N PRO A 132 -19.51 -10.30 -41.09
CA PRO A 132 -20.93 -10.33 -41.41
C PRO A 132 -21.32 -11.80 -41.63
N PRO A 133 -22.49 -12.24 -41.14
CA PRO A 133 -22.93 -13.60 -41.36
C PRO A 133 -22.83 -13.86 -42.86
N CYS A 134 -21.95 -14.80 -43.23
CA CYS A 134 -21.87 -15.29 -44.59
C CYS A 134 -23.30 -15.69 -44.94
N ALA A 135 -23.88 -15.03 -45.95
CA ALA A 135 -25.21 -15.32 -46.41
C ALA A 135 -25.30 -16.84 -46.52
N ALA A 136 -26.21 -17.44 -45.76
CA ALA A 136 -26.47 -18.86 -45.85
C ALA A 136 -26.66 -19.18 -47.33
N GLU A 137 -25.73 -19.97 -47.88
CA GLU A 137 -25.96 -20.69 -49.12
C GLU A 137 -27.33 -21.36 -48.96
N PRO A 138 -28.33 -21.03 -49.80
CA PRO A 138 -29.61 -21.69 -49.71
C PRO A 138 -29.37 -23.16 -50.06
N ASP A 139 -29.55 -24.04 -49.07
CA ASP A 139 -29.78 -25.46 -49.31
C ASP A 139 -30.99 -25.59 -50.24
N GLY A 140 -30.71 -25.74 -51.52
CA GLY A 140 -31.68 -25.81 -52.59
C GLY A 140 -31.09 -26.59 -53.75
N ALA A 141 -31.31 -27.90 -53.72
CA ALA A 141 -31.04 -28.79 -54.84
C ALA A 141 -31.69 -28.28 -56.15
N ALA A 142 -31.05 -28.62 -57.27
CA ALA A 142 -31.47 -28.48 -58.66
C ALA A 142 -31.22 -27.12 -59.35
N ALA A 143 -30.17 -27.06 -60.17
CA ALA A 143 -30.31 -26.95 -61.62
C ALA A 143 -28.92 -26.91 -62.29
N GLU A 144 -28.68 -27.88 -63.17
CA GLU A 144 -27.66 -27.81 -64.21
C GLU A 144 -27.93 -26.63 -65.17
N GLN A 145 -26.86 -26.19 -65.84
CA GLN A 145 -26.84 -25.39 -67.08
C GLN A 145 -27.18 -23.89 -66.99
N ALA A 146 -26.13 -23.07 -66.90
CA ALA A 146 -26.00 -21.87 -67.74
C ALA A 146 -24.52 -21.55 -67.94
N ASP A 147 -24.02 -21.97 -69.09
CA ASP A 147 -22.81 -21.48 -69.73
C ASP A 147 -22.97 -19.99 -70.09
N GLY A 148 -21.86 -19.24 -70.10
CA GLY A 148 -21.80 -17.92 -70.73
C GLY A 148 -21.65 -16.70 -69.80
N ALA A 149 -20.40 -16.27 -69.65
CA ALA A 149 -19.92 -14.87 -69.73
C ALA A 149 -18.88 -14.55 -68.65
N ILE A 150 -17.64 -14.97 -68.90
CA ILE A 150 -16.45 -14.35 -68.30
C ILE A 150 -16.37 -12.92 -68.86
N ARG A 151 -16.92 -11.95 -68.13
CA ARG A 151 -16.51 -10.55 -68.25
C ARG A 151 -15.31 -10.35 -67.33
N PRO A 152 -14.15 -9.90 -67.83
CA PRO A 152 -13.09 -9.42 -66.95
C PRO A 152 -13.49 -8.02 -66.47
N ASP A 153 -14.40 -7.96 -65.49
CA ASP A 153 -14.75 -6.70 -64.85
C ASP A 153 -13.61 -6.27 -63.94
N VAL A 154 -12.77 -5.40 -64.51
CA VAL A 154 -12.09 -4.27 -63.89
C VAL A 154 -11.71 -4.46 -62.42
N LEU A 155 -10.42 -4.65 -62.19
CA LEU A 155 -9.72 -4.51 -60.92
C LEU A 155 -10.14 -3.21 -60.21
N SER A 156 -11.18 -3.29 -59.38
CA SER A 156 -11.51 -2.29 -58.38
C SER A 156 -10.30 -2.10 -57.46
N PRO A 157 -9.97 -0.90 -56.96
CA PRO A 157 -8.86 -0.67 -56.02
C PRO A 157 -9.10 -1.31 -54.62
N ALA A 158 -10.24 -1.96 -54.41
CA ALA A 158 -10.63 -2.62 -53.17
C ALA A 158 -9.66 -3.71 -52.64
N PRO A 159 -9.06 -4.62 -53.45
CA PRO A 159 -8.15 -5.63 -52.94
C PRO A 159 -6.79 -5.04 -52.58
N ALA A 160 -6.32 -3.98 -53.27
CA ALA A 160 -5.06 -3.31 -52.94
C ALA A 160 -5.13 -2.56 -51.60
N GLN A 161 -6.26 -1.92 -51.30
CA GLN A 161 -6.51 -1.28 -50.01
C GLN A 161 -6.67 -2.30 -48.87
N LEU A 162 -7.25 -3.47 -49.15
CA LEU A 162 -7.34 -4.56 -48.17
C LEU A 162 -5.97 -5.20 -47.93
N GLN A 163 -5.15 -5.36 -48.97
CA GLN A 163 -3.79 -5.84 -48.86
C GLN A 163 -2.90 -4.86 -48.08
N SER A 164 -3.03 -3.55 -48.29
CA SER A 164 -2.28 -2.55 -47.53
C SER A 164 -2.70 -2.49 -46.05
N LYS A 165 -4.00 -2.67 -45.76
CA LYS A 165 -4.50 -2.81 -44.38
C LYS A 165 -4.04 -4.11 -43.72
N LEU A 166 -4.02 -5.22 -44.45
CA LEU A 166 -3.46 -6.47 -43.93
C LEU A 166 -1.97 -6.34 -43.65
N ALA A 167 -1.22 -5.74 -44.59
CA ALA A 167 0.20 -5.48 -44.40
C ALA A 167 0.46 -4.60 -43.16
N SER A 168 -0.28 -3.51 -42.97
CA SER A 168 -0.13 -2.65 -41.79
C SER A 168 -0.48 -3.35 -40.48
N ILE A 169 -1.53 -4.18 -40.46
CA ILE A 169 -1.90 -5.00 -39.30
C ILE A 169 -0.83 -6.04 -39.00
N THR A 170 -0.29 -6.72 -40.01
CA THR A 170 0.80 -7.70 -39.82
C THR A 170 2.07 -7.08 -39.27
N VAL A 171 2.34 -5.81 -39.61
CA VAL A 171 3.47 -5.04 -39.04
C VAL A 171 3.18 -4.59 -37.60
N GLN A 172 1.94 -4.25 -37.25
CA GLN A 172 1.56 -3.83 -35.90
C GLN A 172 1.44 -4.99 -34.90
N MET A 173 1.06 -6.18 -35.35
CA MET A 173 0.92 -7.38 -34.53
C MET A 173 2.15 -7.73 -33.67
N PRO A 174 3.40 -7.75 -34.17
CA PRO A 174 4.58 -8.02 -33.34
C PRO A 174 4.81 -6.93 -32.28
N MET A 175 4.53 -5.67 -32.59
CA MET A 175 4.64 -4.57 -31.62
C MET A 175 3.63 -4.73 -30.47
N LEU A 176 2.36 -5.03 -30.80
CA LEU A 176 1.32 -5.29 -29.81
C LEU A 176 1.65 -6.53 -28.96
N ARG A 177 2.25 -7.57 -29.55
CA ARG A 177 2.72 -8.75 -28.81
C ARG A 177 3.85 -8.40 -27.83
N ALA A 178 4.81 -7.57 -28.25
CA ALA A 178 5.90 -7.12 -27.39
C ALA A 178 5.37 -6.27 -26.21
N GLU A 179 4.45 -5.34 -26.47
CA GLU A 179 3.82 -4.54 -25.41
C GLU A 179 3.04 -5.42 -24.42
N LEU A 180 2.27 -6.40 -24.91
CA LEU A 180 1.56 -7.34 -24.04
C LEU A 180 2.51 -8.18 -23.19
N GLN A 181 3.62 -8.66 -23.76
CA GLN A 181 4.65 -9.38 -23.03
C GLN A 181 5.27 -8.51 -21.93
N GLU A 182 5.62 -7.26 -22.23
CA GLU A 182 6.16 -6.33 -21.22
C GLU A 182 5.17 -6.07 -20.08
N LYS A 183 3.88 -5.88 -20.40
CA LYS A 183 2.84 -5.70 -19.37
C LYS A 183 2.65 -6.97 -18.53
N LEU A 184 2.69 -8.15 -19.15
CA LEU A 184 2.62 -9.43 -18.43
C LEU A 184 3.82 -9.64 -17.51
N GLU A 185 5.03 -9.36 -17.96
CA GLU A 185 6.23 -9.42 -17.11
C GLU A 185 6.15 -8.44 -15.94
N ARG A 186 5.60 -7.25 -16.15
CA ARG A 186 5.39 -6.27 -15.08
C ARG A 186 4.35 -6.76 -14.07
N LEU A 187 3.27 -7.36 -14.54
CA LEU A 187 2.26 -7.97 -13.66
C LEU A 187 2.82 -9.15 -12.88
N GLN A 188 3.60 -10.03 -13.52
CA GLN A 188 4.29 -11.14 -12.84
C GLN A 188 5.22 -10.63 -11.75
N ARG A 189 6.02 -9.60 -12.02
CA ARG A 189 6.86 -8.96 -10.99
C ARG A 189 6.05 -8.41 -9.82
N ILE A 190 4.88 -7.82 -10.06
CA ILE A 190 4.00 -7.32 -8.99
C ILE A 190 3.42 -8.48 -8.19
N VAL A 191 2.98 -9.56 -8.86
CA VAL A 191 2.49 -10.77 -8.20
C VAL A 191 3.57 -11.39 -7.32
N GLU A 192 4.80 -11.53 -7.81
CA GLU A 192 5.93 -12.01 -7.00
C GLU A 192 6.20 -11.14 -5.76
N VAL A 193 6.06 -9.82 -5.88
CA VAL A 193 6.22 -8.91 -4.73
C VAL A 193 5.09 -9.12 -3.73
N ILE A 194 3.84 -9.24 -4.19
CA ILE A 194 2.68 -9.51 -3.35
C ILE A 194 2.80 -10.87 -2.66
N ASP A 195 3.23 -11.91 -3.40
CA ASP A 195 3.42 -13.25 -2.86
C ASP A 195 4.55 -13.28 -1.82
N ARG A 196 5.66 -12.58 -2.08
CA ARG A 196 6.74 -12.41 -1.07
C ARG A 196 6.25 -11.65 0.15
N GLU A 197 5.44 -10.60 -0.02
CA GLU A 197 4.84 -9.86 1.09
C GLU A 197 3.84 -10.72 1.88
N ALA A 198 3.03 -11.53 1.20
CA ALA A 198 2.09 -12.46 1.84
C ALA A 198 2.83 -13.56 2.61
N GLN A 199 3.92 -14.09 2.05
CA GLN A 199 4.79 -15.06 2.73
C GLN A 199 5.53 -14.44 3.91
N ALA A 200 6.07 -13.22 3.78
CA ALA A 200 6.71 -12.50 4.87
C ALA A 200 5.72 -12.17 6.00
N ALA A 201 4.49 -11.79 5.65
CA ALA A 201 3.40 -11.58 6.62
C ALA A 201 3.01 -12.89 7.34
N ALA A 202 3.00 -14.02 6.63
CA ALA A 202 2.78 -15.33 7.23
C ALA A 202 3.94 -15.77 8.15
N ALA A 203 5.18 -15.43 7.79
CA ALA A 203 6.39 -15.70 8.57
C ALA A 203 6.58 -14.74 9.76
N GLY A 204 5.77 -13.68 9.87
CA GLY A 204 5.82 -12.72 10.98
C GLY A 204 6.96 -11.70 10.88
N GLU A 205 7.57 -11.54 9.71
CA GLU A 205 8.50 -10.44 9.47
C GLU A 205 7.71 -9.13 9.26
N PRO A 206 8.10 -8.02 9.92
CA PRO A 206 7.40 -6.75 9.76
C PRO A 206 7.51 -6.30 8.31
N GLY A 207 6.36 -6.17 7.64
CA GLY A 207 6.28 -5.74 6.25
C GLY A 207 6.92 -4.37 6.02
N THR A 208 7.25 -4.05 4.77
CA THR A 208 7.85 -2.76 4.34
C THR A 208 7.14 -1.52 4.89
N VAL A 209 5.81 -1.57 5.03
CA VAL A 209 4.99 -0.50 5.61
C VAL A 209 5.11 -0.42 7.14
N GLU A 210 5.12 -1.56 7.84
CA GLU A 210 5.40 -1.61 9.29
C GLU A 210 6.86 -1.26 9.61
N ARG A 211 7.80 -1.58 8.72
CA ARG A 211 9.21 -1.18 8.83
C ARG A 211 9.39 0.32 8.63
N ALA A 212 8.65 0.92 7.70
CA ALA A 212 8.63 2.37 7.51
C ALA A 212 7.97 3.08 8.70
N ALA A 213 6.87 2.54 9.22
CA ALA A 213 6.18 3.08 10.41
C ALA A 213 7.02 2.94 11.69
N ARG A 214 7.67 1.78 11.91
CA ARG A 214 8.62 1.60 13.03
C ARG A 214 9.89 2.44 12.90
N GLY A 215 10.23 2.87 11.68
CA GLY A 215 11.34 3.80 11.41
C GLY A 215 11.04 5.26 11.76
N MET A 216 9.77 5.63 11.94
CA MET A 216 9.32 7.01 12.20
C MET A 216 9.19 7.37 13.68
N GLY A 217 9.23 6.39 14.59
CA GLY A 217 9.11 6.63 16.03
C GLY A 217 10.44 6.53 16.76
N THR A 218 11.26 7.60 16.74
CA THR A 218 12.26 8.06 17.74
C THR A 218 13.42 8.82 17.05
N PRO A 219 13.57 10.14 17.26
CA PRO A 219 14.72 10.88 16.77
C PRO A 219 15.91 10.68 17.72
N GLY A 220 16.70 9.63 17.49
CA GLY A 220 18.04 9.55 18.04
C GLY A 220 19.00 10.39 17.18
N PRO A 221 19.83 11.27 17.76
CA PRO A 221 20.85 11.97 17.01
C PRO A 221 21.93 10.96 16.63
N GLN A 222 22.39 11.05 15.39
CA GLN A 222 23.53 10.34 14.77
C GLN A 222 23.19 9.09 13.93
N ASP A 223 23.49 9.23 12.64
CA ASP A 223 23.82 8.19 11.66
C ASP A 223 22.78 7.11 11.31
N ARG A 224 21.68 7.56 10.67
CA ARG A 224 20.83 6.69 9.82
C ARG A 224 20.94 7.03 8.34
N ARG A 225 22.13 6.93 7.76
CA ARG A 225 22.25 6.80 6.29
C ARG A 225 22.19 5.32 5.95
N SER A 226 21.28 4.91 5.07
CA SER A 226 21.26 3.53 4.61
C SER A 226 22.63 3.18 3.98
N PRO A 227 23.16 1.95 4.16
CA PRO A 227 24.50 1.59 3.69
C PRO A 227 24.67 1.81 2.19
N ARG A 228 23.61 1.55 1.41
CA ARG A 228 23.57 1.86 -0.04
C ARG A 228 23.62 3.35 -0.35
N LEU A 229 23.00 4.20 0.47
CA LEU A 229 23.06 5.66 0.30
C LEU A 229 24.44 6.18 0.70
N ALA A 230 25.06 5.62 1.74
CA ALA A 230 26.42 5.96 2.14
C ALA A 230 27.43 5.60 1.03
N GLU A 231 27.31 4.41 0.43
CA GLU A 231 28.09 3.98 -0.74
C GLU A 231 27.84 4.84 -1.98
N ALA A 232 26.59 5.20 -2.27
CA ALA A 232 26.28 6.05 -3.43
C ALA A 232 26.77 7.50 -3.26
N VAL A 233 26.78 8.02 -2.03
CA VAL A 233 27.34 9.33 -1.69
C VAL A 233 28.86 9.32 -1.72
N SER A 234 29.51 8.26 -1.21
CA SER A 234 30.97 8.13 -1.24
C SER A 234 31.49 7.88 -2.66
N ALA A 235 30.78 7.08 -3.46
CA ALA A 235 31.07 6.84 -4.88
C ALA A 235 30.75 8.04 -5.79
N GLY A 236 30.30 9.18 -5.24
CA GLY A 236 30.05 10.40 -6.00
C GLY A 236 28.82 10.36 -6.92
N LYS A 237 28.00 9.31 -6.83
CA LYS A 237 26.80 9.14 -7.66
C LYS A 237 25.64 10.04 -7.22
N ILE A 238 25.69 10.54 -5.98
CA ILE A 238 24.68 11.45 -5.41
C ILE A 238 25.36 12.75 -4.98
N ALA A 239 25.12 13.83 -5.74
CA ALA A 239 25.53 15.18 -5.36
C ALA A 239 24.65 15.71 -4.22
N THR A 240 25.14 15.69 -2.99
CA THR A 240 24.43 16.27 -1.86
C THR A 240 24.50 17.80 -1.92
N ARG A 241 23.40 18.48 -1.55
CA ARG A 241 23.23 19.95 -1.59
C ARG A 241 24.39 20.71 -0.91
N ARG A 242 25.03 20.11 0.11
CA ARG A 242 26.19 20.66 0.82
C ARG A 242 27.45 20.73 -0.06
N ARG A 243 27.66 19.76 -0.96
CA ARG A 243 28.77 19.78 -1.95
C ARG A 243 28.49 20.75 -3.08
N ALA A 244 27.24 20.85 -3.53
CA ALA A 244 26.83 21.82 -4.56
C ALA A 244 26.95 23.28 -4.09
N MET A 245 26.80 23.53 -2.79
CA MET A 245 26.90 24.86 -2.17
C MET A 245 28.31 25.23 -1.69
N ALA A 246 29.29 24.31 -1.75
CA ALA A 246 30.65 24.53 -1.21
C ALA A 246 31.46 25.61 -1.96
N GLY A 247 30.97 26.09 -3.11
CA GLY A 247 31.58 27.18 -3.89
C GLY A 247 30.76 28.47 -3.96
N LEU A 248 29.57 28.52 -3.36
CA LEU A 248 28.71 29.70 -3.40
C LEU A 248 28.95 30.54 -2.14
N ARG A 249 29.55 31.73 -2.32
CA ARG A 249 29.67 32.72 -1.23
C ARG A 249 28.26 33.21 -0.87
N PRO A 250 27.89 33.23 0.43
CA PRO A 250 26.59 33.74 0.85
C PRO A 250 26.44 35.21 0.43
N VAL A 251 25.32 35.53 -0.19
CA VAL A 251 24.97 36.89 -0.62
C VAL A 251 24.68 37.72 0.64
N PRO A 252 25.40 38.84 0.89
CA PRO A 252 25.10 39.71 2.02
C PRO A 252 23.75 40.41 1.78
N TYR A 253 22.77 40.14 2.63
CA TYR A 253 21.51 40.88 2.64
C TYR A 253 21.74 42.25 3.27
N ALA A 254 21.36 43.32 2.56
CA ALA A 254 21.38 44.68 3.10
C ALA A 254 20.29 44.83 4.17
N VAL A 255 20.68 45.24 5.37
CA VAL A 255 19.75 45.56 6.46
C VAL A 255 19.23 46.99 6.24
N PRO A 256 17.91 47.22 6.10
CA PRO A 256 17.38 48.55 5.96
C PRO A 256 17.59 49.34 7.27
N ALA A 257 18.22 50.51 7.15
CA ALA A 257 18.40 51.44 8.26
C ALA A 257 17.02 51.89 8.76
N LYS A 258 16.79 51.76 10.07
CA LYS A 258 15.60 52.26 10.73
C LYS A 258 15.64 53.79 10.71
N SER A 259 14.66 54.40 10.05
CA SER A 259 14.28 55.82 10.20
C SER A 259 13.35 55.98 11.40
#